data_AF-A0A6B3G387-F1
#
_entry.id   AF-A0A6B3G387-F1
#
_cell.length_a   1.000
_cell.length_b   1.000
_cell.length_c   1.000
_cell.angle_alpha   90.00
_cell.angle_beta   90.00
_cell.angle_gamma   90.00
#
_symmetry.space_group_name_H-M   'P 1'
#
loop_
_entity.id
_entity.type
_entity.pdbx_description
1 polymer ?
#
loop_
_entity_poly.entity_id
_entity_poly.type
_entity_poly.pdbx_seq_one_letter_code
_entity_poly.pdbx_strand_id
1 'polypeptide(L)'
;LESGYEGPRHFDFKPPRTEDYDGVWASAAGCMRNYLILKERAAAFRSDPEVRAALRASRLDELARPTAGDGLAELLADRTAYEEFDVDAAAERGMAFEALDQLAMDHLL
;
A
#
# COMPACT_ATOMS: atom_id res chain seq x y z
N LEU A 1 6.71 2.25 10.25
CA LEU A 1 6.03 2.73 9.04
C LEU A 1 6.97 2.45 7.89
N GLU A 2 6.45 1.94 6.77
CA GLU A 2 7.29 1.44 5.66
C GLU A 2 8.23 2.49 5.07
N SER A 3 7.85 3.78 5.11
CA SER A 3 8.69 4.89 4.66
C SER A 3 9.78 5.33 5.63
N GLY A 4 9.81 4.79 6.86
CA GLY A 4 10.81 5.16 7.87
C GLY A 4 10.70 6.59 8.42
N TYR A 5 9.61 7.32 8.18
CA TYR A 5 9.46 8.70 8.65
C TYR A 5 9.72 8.86 10.16
N GLU A 6 10.66 9.73 10.55
CA GLU A 6 11.05 9.93 11.96
C GLU A 6 10.50 11.21 12.58
N GLY A 7 9.86 12.08 11.80
CA GLY A 7 9.33 13.35 12.29
C GLY A 7 8.08 13.24 13.16
N PRO A 8 7.56 14.37 13.69
CA PRO A 8 6.38 14.40 14.53
C PRO A 8 5.12 13.89 13.81
N ARG A 9 4.24 13.21 14.56
CA ARG A 9 2.88 12.89 14.11
C ARG A 9 1.93 13.95 14.67
N HIS A 10 1.88 15.09 13.99
CA HIS A 10 1.12 16.26 14.44
C HIS A 10 -0.38 16.12 14.14
N PHE A 11 -1.24 16.44 15.11
CA PHE A 11 -2.69 16.50 14.94
C PHE A 11 -3.16 17.95 14.95
N ASP A 12 -3.34 18.53 13.76
CA ASP A 12 -4.02 19.83 13.59
C ASP A 12 -5.51 19.58 13.35
N PHE A 13 -6.28 19.49 14.43
CA PHE A 13 -7.69 19.17 14.37
C PHE A 13 -8.51 20.10 15.29
N LYS A 14 -9.84 20.08 15.13
CA LYS A 14 -10.76 20.79 16.00
C LYS A 14 -11.78 19.81 16.57
N PRO A 15 -11.93 19.72 17.90
CA PRO A 15 -13.07 19.04 18.50
C PRO A 15 -14.37 19.65 17.95
N PRO A 16 -15.41 18.84 17.67
CA PRO A 16 -16.70 19.36 17.23
C PRO A 16 -17.24 20.41 18.19
N ARG A 17 -17.88 21.46 17.65
CA ARG A 17 -18.40 22.58 18.45
C ARG A 17 -19.49 22.19 19.46
N THR A 18 -19.98 20.95 19.39
CA THR A 18 -20.99 20.38 20.29
C THR A 18 -20.41 19.87 21.59
N GLU A 19 -19.09 19.65 21.65
CA GLU A 19 -18.42 19.04 22.79
C GLU A 19 -18.17 20.06 23.91
N ASP A 20 -18.20 19.56 25.15
CA ASP A 20 -17.62 20.25 26.31
C ASP A 20 -16.11 19.94 26.43
N TYR A 21 -15.47 20.35 27.53
CA TYR A 21 -14.04 20.11 27.74
C TYR A 21 -13.67 18.63 27.87
N ASP A 22 -14.57 17.79 28.38
CA ASP A 22 -14.30 16.35 28.45
C ASP A 22 -14.26 15.76 27.04
N GLY A 23 -15.16 16.20 26.15
CA GLY A 23 -15.13 15.84 24.72
C GLY A 23 -13.88 16.38 23.97
N VAL A 24 -13.34 17.54 24.37
CA VAL A 24 -12.04 18.03 23.85
C VAL A 24 -10.91 17.04 24.16
N TRP A 25 -10.79 16.59 25.41
CA TRP A 25 -9.73 15.64 25.79
C TRP A 25 -9.98 14.24 25.21
N ALA A 26 -11.23 13.79 25.16
CA ALA A 26 -11.61 12.53 24.54
C ALA A 26 -11.25 12.50 23.05
N SER A 27 -11.50 13.58 22.32
CA SER A 27 -11.17 13.66 20.89
C SER A 27 -9.66 13.70 20.63
N ALA A 28 -8.88 14.42 21.46
CA ALA A 28 -7.42 14.41 21.38
C ALA A 28 -6.84 13.01 21.65
N ALA A 29 -7.36 12.29 22.66
CA ALA A 29 -7.01 10.90 22.92
C ALA A 29 -7.42 9.99 21.74
N GLY A 30 -8.57 10.26 21.12
CA GLY A 30 -9.07 9.58 19.92
C GLY A 30 -8.12 9.67 18.74
N CYS A 31 -7.52 10.83 18.48
CA CYS A 31 -6.51 11.01 17.42
C CYS A 31 -5.35 10.01 17.57
N MET A 32 -4.75 9.95 18.76
CA MET A 32 -3.64 9.03 19.05
C MET A 32 -4.09 7.56 19.00
N ARG A 33 -5.26 7.25 19.57
CA ARG A 33 -5.83 5.90 19.56
C ARG A 33 -6.03 5.40 18.14
N ASN A 34 -6.64 6.19 17.26
CA ASN A 34 -6.88 5.83 15.87
C ASN A 34 -5.57 5.55 15.15
N TYR A 35 -4.56 6.42 15.32
CA TYR A 35 -3.24 6.20 14.73
C TYR A 35 -2.62 4.88 15.17
N LEU A 36 -2.67 4.58 16.48
CA LEU A 36 -2.08 3.36 17.04
C LEU A 36 -2.80 2.09 16.57
N ILE A 37 -4.13 2.10 16.50
CA ILE A 37 -4.93 0.99 15.96
C ILE A 37 -4.56 0.76 14.49
N LEU A 38 -4.61 1.81 13.66
CA LEU A 38 -4.28 1.69 12.23
C LEU A 38 -2.83 1.23 12.01
N LYS A 39 -1.89 1.66 12.86
CA LYS A 39 -0.50 1.19 12.83
C LYS A 39 -0.40 -0.30 13.12
N GLU A 40 -1.13 -0.79 14.13
CA GLU A 40 -1.18 -2.21 14.47
C GLU A 40 -1.75 -3.04 13.32
N ARG A 41 -2.90 -2.63 12.76
CA ARG A 41 -3.54 -3.35 11.64
C ARG A 41 -2.68 -3.36 10.39
N ALA A 42 -2.07 -2.23 10.04
CA ALA A 42 -1.14 -2.15 8.91
C ALA A 42 0.09 -3.05 9.10
N ALA A 43 0.61 -3.17 10.33
CA ALA A 43 1.72 -4.07 10.63
C ALA A 43 1.30 -5.55 10.49
N ALA A 44 0.12 -5.91 11.01
CA ALA A 44 -0.46 -7.25 10.85
C ALA A 44 -0.60 -7.61 9.36
N PHE A 45 -1.25 -6.75 8.57
CA PHE A 45 -1.41 -6.88 7.12
C PHE A 45 -0.08 -7.18 6.41
N ARG A 46 0.97 -6.39 6.67
CA ARG A 46 2.28 -6.60 6.02
C ARG A 46 3.01 -7.87 6.48
N SER A 47 2.73 -8.35 7.69
CA SER A 47 3.35 -9.56 8.23
C SER A 47 2.67 -10.86 7.78
N ASP A 48 1.43 -10.77 7.31
CA ASP A 48 0.61 -11.91 6.91
C ASP A 48 1.18 -12.63 5.65
N PRO A 49 1.45 -13.94 5.72
CA PRO A 49 1.84 -14.75 4.56
C PRO A 49 0.89 -14.65 3.37
N GLU A 50 -0.43 -14.60 3.60
CA GLU A 50 -1.44 -14.54 2.54
C GLU A 50 -1.40 -13.20 1.82
N VAL A 51 -1.31 -12.10 2.58
CA VAL A 51 -1.10 -10.76 2.00
C VAL A 51 0.19 -10.71 1.18
N ARG A 52 1.30 -11.28 1.68
CA ARG A 52 2.55 -11.34 0.90
C ARG A 52 2.41 -12.14 -0.39
N ALA A 53 1.61 -13.20 -0.39
CA ALA A 53 1.31 -13.95 -1.59
C ALA A 53 0.46 -13.12 -2.57
N ALA A 54 -0.57 -12.42 -2.07
CA ALA A 54 -1.41 -11.54 -2.86
C ALA A 54 -0.63 -10.36 -3.46
N LEU A 55 0.30 -9.74 -2.71
CA LEU A 55 1.17 -8.68 -3.22
C LEU A 55 2.02 -9.14 -4.42
N ARG A 56 2.58 -10.36 -4.35
CA ARG A 56 3.31 -10.97 -5.48
C ARG A 56 2.40 -11.35 -6.63
N ALA A 57 1.22 -11.90 -6.34
CA ALA A 57 0.22 -12.18 -7.37
C ALA A 57 -0.18 -10.89 -8.10
N SER A 58 -0.21 -9.76 -7.41
CA SER A 58 -0.45 -8.43 -7.98
C SER A 58 0.80 -7.73 -8.55
N ARG A 59 1.95 -8.41 -8.64
CA ARG A 59 3.19 -7.92 -9.27
C ARG A 59 3.77 -6.63 -8.66
N LEU A 60 3.50 -6.36 -7.38
CA LEU A 60 4.05 -5.17 -6.71
C LEU A 60 5.56 -5.26 -6.50
N ASP A 61 6.09 -6.47 -6.37
CA ASP A 61 7.53 -6.74 -6.38
C ASP A 61 8.16 -6.44 -7.74
N GLU A 62 7.42 -6.67 -8.84
CA GLU A 62 7.92 -6.35 -10.18
C GLU A 62 8.02 -4.85 -10.43
N LEU A 63 7.05 -4.06 -9.94
CA LEU A 63 7.06 -2.60 -10.01
C LEU A 63 8.26 -1.99 -9.25
N ALA A 64 8.78 -2.68 -8.23
CA ALA A 64 9.95 -2.24 -7.47
C ALA A 64 11.27 -2.46 -8.21
N ARG A 65 11.26 -3.14 -9.37
CA ARG A 65 12.46 -3.39 -10.19
C ARG A 65 12.65 -2.27 -11.22
N PRO A 66 13.89 -1.90 -11.56
CA PRO A 66 14.14 -1.04 -12.71
C PRO A 66 13.57 -1.65 -13.99
N THR A 67 12.88 -0.85 -14.80
CA THR A 67 12.28 -1.29 -16.07
C THR A 67 13.32 -1.84 -17.07
N ALA A 68 14.51 -1.25 -17.12
CA ALA A 68 15.63 -1.66 -17.98
C ALA A 68 16.93 -1.65 -17.17
N GLY A 69 17.09 -2.65 -16.30
CA GLY A 69 18.26 -2.76 -15.41
C GLY A 69 19.58 -3.04 -16.13
N ASP A 70 19.51 -3.53 -17.36
CA ASP A 70 20.57 -3.76 -18.34
C ASP A 70 20.89 -2.54 -19.21
N GLY A 71 20.00 -1.54 -19.22
CA GLY A 71 20.19 -0.24 -19.83
C GLY A 71 19.50 -0.06 -21.18
N LEU A 72 19.54 1.17 -21.69
CA LEU A 72 18.77 1.58 -22.88
C LEU A 72 19.18 0.83 -24.15
N ALA A 73 20.48 0.54 -24.32
CA ALA A 73 20.97 -0.13 -25.53
C ALA A 73 20.44 -1.56 -25.65
N GLU A 74 20.40 -2.31 -24.55
CA GLU A 74 19.85 -3.66 -24.50
C GLU A 74 18.33 -3.65 -24.73
N LEU A 75 17.60 -2.74 -24.06
CA LEU A 75 16.15 -2.58 -24.29
C LEU A 75 15.80 -2.28 -25.75
N LEU A 76 16.58 -1.44 -26.43
CA LEU A 76 16.34 -1.11 -27.85
C LEU A 76 16.69 -2.25 -28.82
N ALA A 77 17.57 -3.17 -28.41
CA ALA A 77 17.94 -4.33 -29.20
C ALA A 77 17.02 -5.54 -28.94
N ASP A 78 16.27 -5.52 -27.83
CA ASP A 78 15.38 -6.60 -27.42
C ASP A 78 14.05 -6.60 -28.20
N ARG A 79 13.96 -7.51 -29.17
CA ARG A 79 12.76 -7.72 -29.98
C ARG A 79 11.56 -8.16 -29.14
N THR A 80 11.78 -8.80 -27.99
CA THR A 80 10.70 -9.25 -27.09
C THR A 80 10.05 -8.09 -26.34
N ALA A 81 10.67 -6.91 -26.32
CA ALA A 81 10.11 -5.69 -25.74
C ALA A 81 9.16 -4.94 -26.70
N TYR A 82 9.18 -5.26 -28.01
CA TYR A 82 8.32 -4.60 -29.00
C TYR A 82 7.86 -5.52 -30.14
N GLU A 83 8.74 -5.88 -31.08
CA GLU A 83 8.36 -6.59 -32.31
C GLU A 83 7.70 -7.95 -32.07
N GLU A 84 8.10 -8.62 -30.99
CA GLU A 84 7.66 -9.96 -30.62
C GLU A 84 6.86 -9.95 -29.30
N PHE A 85 6.54 -8.77 -28.77
CA PHE A 85 5.76 -8.64 -27.55
C PHE A 85 4.27 -8.95 -27.81
N ASP A 86 3.77 -10.01 -27.19
CA ASP A 86 2.36 -10.39 -27.27
C ASP A 86 1.50 -9.51 -26.35
N VAL A 87 0.94 -8.45 -26.93
CA VAL A 87 0.08 -7.49 -26.21
C VAL A 87 -1.24 -8.10 -25.76
N ASP A 88 -1.79 -9.05 -26.52
CA ASP A 88 -3.10 -9.65 -26.24
C ASP A 88 -2.98 -10.59 -25.03
N ALA A 89 -1.99 -11.50 -25.06
CA ALA A 89 -1.70 -12.36 -23.90
C ALA A 89 -1.31 -11.53 -22.66
N ALA A 90 -0.60 -10.41 -22.85
CA ALA A 90 -0.25 -9.51 -21.76
C ALA A 90 -1.49 -8.87 -21.11
N ALA A 91 -2.47 -8.45 -21.92
CA ALA A 91 -3.69 -7.77 -21.50
C ALA A 91 -4.70 -8.70 -20.81
N GLU A 92 -4.72 -9.99 -21.14
CA GLU A 92 -5.60 -10.97 -20.51
C GLU A 92 -5.24 -11.27 -19.04
N ARG A 93 -4.03 -10.90 -18.58
CA ARG A 93 -3.57 -11.15 -17.22
C ARG A 93 -4.28 -10.25 -16.20
N GLY A 94 -5.26 -10.80 -15.49
CA GLY A 94 -5.89 -10.10 -14.36
C GLY A 94 -4.89 -9.72 -13.26
N MET A 95 -5.08 -8.57 -12.61
CA MET A 95 -4.15 -8.02 -11.59
C MET A 95 -4.37 -8.54 -10.15
N ALA A 96 -5.44 -9.29 -9.90
CA ALA A 96 -5.84 -9.80 -8.59
C ALA A 96 -6.02 -8.72 -7.48
N PHE A 97 -6.24 -7.45 -7.87
CA PHE A 97 -6.30 -6.34 -6.92
C PHE A 97 -7.48 -6.41 -5.95
N GLU A 98 -8.66 -6.86 -6.39
CA GLU A 98 -9.82 -7.01 -5.49
C GLU A 98 -9.55 -8.01 -4.36
N ALA A 99 -8.85 -9.11 -4.66
CA ALA A 99 -8.49 -10.09 -3.64
C ALA A 99 -7.48 -9.51 -2.63
N LEU A 100 -6.50 -8.73 -3.12
CA LEU A 100 -5.55 -8.02 -2.27
C LEU A 100 -6.25 -6.96 -1.39
N ASP A 101 -7.19 -6.21 -1.95
CA ASP A 101 -7.94 -5.17 -1.23
C ASP A 101 -8.86 -5.77 -0.16
N GLN A 102 -9.51 -6.90 -0.46
CA GLN A 102 -10.33 -7.59 0.54
C GLN A 102 -9.50 -8.03 1.74
N LEU A 103 -8.28 -8.55 1.54
CA LEU A 103 -7.37 -8.85 2.65
C LEU A 103 -7.01 -7.59 3.45
N ALA A 104 -6.84 -6.43 2.79
CA ALA A 104 -6.60 -5.18 3.51
C ALA A 104 -7.80 -4.78 4.38
N MET A 105 -9.02 -4.97 3.88
CA MET A 105 -10.25 -4.76 4.64
C MET A 105 -10.39 -5.73 5.81
N ASP A 106 -10.06 -7.01 5.62
CA ASP A 106 -10.14 -8.04 6.65
C ASP A 106 -9.14 -7.77 7.80
N HIS A 107 -7.96 -7.22 7.50
CA HIS A 107 -7.00 -6.77 8.53
C HIS A 107 -7.46 -5.51 9.27
N LEU A 108 -8.21 -4.64 8.59
CA LEU A 108 -8.72 -3.40 9.15
C LEU A 108 -9.86 -3.65 10.16
N LEU A 109 -10.73 -4.63 9.89
CA LEU A 109 -11.94 -4.94 10.67
C LEU A 109 -11.68 -5.90 11.85
#